data_AF-A0A238KGR2-F1
#
_entry.id   AF-A0A238KGR2-F1
#
_cell.length_a   1.000
_cell.length_b   1.000
_cell.length_c   1.000
_cell.angle_alpha   90.00
_cell.angle_beta   90.00
_cell.angle_gamma   90.00
#
_symmetry.space_group_name_H-M   'P 1'
#
loop_
_entity.id
_entity.type
_entity.pdbx_description
1 polymer ?
#
loop_
_entity_poly.entity_id
_entity_poly.type
_entity_poly.pdbx_seq_one_letter_code
_entity_poly.pdbx_strand_id
1 'polypeptide(L)' 'MIDLISGEDLAKRLRFDGTTSAFRKFCHDTGIRSVPGRKDCYDPVAVRKRLDLVQGLVRVDAGGNDGLIEQSRARRSA' A
#
# COMPACT_ATOMS: atom_id res chain seq x y z
N MET A 1 10.22 6.84 -11.88
CA MET A 1 8.89 7.29 -12.37
C MET A 1 7.87 6.28 -11.90
N ILE A 2 6.91 6.68 -11.05
CA ILE A 2 5.85 5.78 -10.59
C ILE A 2 4.62 6.10 -11.42
N ASP A 3 4.24 5.17 -12.28
CA ASP A 3 3.04 5.31 -13.11
C ASP A 3 1.82 4.85 -12.32
N LEU A 4 0.75 5.64 -12.35
CA LEU A 4 -0.52 5.29 -11.75
C LEU A 4 -1.24 4.29 -12.65
N ILE A 5 -1.88 3.28 -12.07
CA ILE A 5 -2.66 2.29 -12.81
C ILE A 5 -4.15 2.59 -12.69
N SER A 6 -4.92 2.31 -13.73
CA SER A 6 -6.39 2.40 -13.68
C SER A 6 -6.97 1.25 -12.85
N GLY A 7 -8.19 1.41 -12.35
CA GLY A 7 -8.88 0.34 -11.63
C GLY A 7 -9.14 -0.88 -12.51
N GLU A 8 -9.37 -0.69 -13.81
CA GLU A 8 -9.47 -1.80 -14.77
C GLU A 8 -8.17 -2.60 -14.88
N ASP A 9 -7.02 -1.93 -15.01
CA ASP A 9 -5.74 -2.63 -15.08
C ASP A 9 -5.42 -3.33 -13.75
N LEU A 10 -5.69 -2.66 -12.63
CA LEU A 10 -5.54 -3.24 -11.30
C LEU A 10 -6.43 -4.49 -11.12
N ALA A 11 -7.70 -4.42 -11.53
CA ALA A 11 -8.62 -5.53 -11.46
C ALA A 11 -8.11 -6.73 -12.26
N LYS A 12 -7.64 -6.51 -13.49
CA LYS A 12 -7.05 -7.57 -14.34
C LYS A 12 -5.83 -8.20 -13.69
N ARG A 13 -4.93 -7.40 -13.10
CA ARG A 13 -3.74 -7.91 -12.38
C ARG A 13 -4.11 -8.75 -11.17
N LEU A 14 -5.21 -8.40 -10.49
CA LEU A 14 -5.77 -9.14 -9.36
C LEU A 14 -6.70 -10.29 -9.78
N ARG A 15 -6.78 -10.61 -11.09
CA ARG A 15 -7.62 -11.68 -11.67
C ARG A 15 -9.12 -11.48 -11.49
N PHE A 16 -9.57 -10.23 -11.35
CA PHE A 16 -10.97 -9.87 -11.51
C PHE A 16 -11.29 -9.60 -12.98
N ASP A 17 -12.55 -9.83 -13.36
CA ASP A 17 -13.08 -9.55 -14.71
C ASP A 17 -13.14 -8.03 -15.03
N GLY A 18 -13.05 -7.18 -14.00
CA GLY A 18 -13.04 -5.73 -14.13
C GLY A 18 -13.34 -5.04 -12.80
N THR A 19 -13.73 -3.76 -12.83
CA THR A 19 -14.08 -2.95 -11.65
C THR A 19 -15.47 -3.27 -11.08
N THR A 20 -15.76 -4.57 -10.97
CA THR A 20 -17.02 -5.13 -10.48
C THR A 20 -17.27 -4.83 -9.00
N SER A 21 -18.49 -5.09 -8.53
CA SER A 21 -18.85 -4.97 -7.11
C SER A 21 -17.95 -5.81 -6.20
N ALA A 22 -17.51 -6.98 -6.66
CA ALA A 22 -16.58 -7.86 -5.93
C ALA A 22 -15.19 -7.21 -5.80
N PHE A 23 -14.66 -6.62 -6.88
CA PHE A 23 -13.40 -5.88 -6.85
C PHE A 23 -13.48 -4.68 -5.89
N ARG A 24 -14.56 -3.89 -5.95
CA ARG A 24 -14.74 -2.73 -5.06
C ARG A 24 -14.84 -3.16 -3.60
N LYS A 25 -15.55 -4.26 -3.33
CA LYS A 25 -15.64 -4.84 -1.98
C LYS A 25 -14.28 -5.32 -1.49
N PHE A 26 -13.50 -5.98 -2.34
CA PHE A 26 -12.14 -6.40 -2.03
C PHE A 26 -11.23 -5.21 -1.71
N CYS A 27 -11.25 -4.15 -2.52
CA CYS A 27 -10.48 -2.94 -2.25
C CYS A 27 -10.88 -2.28 -0.92
N HIS A 28 -12.17 -2.24 -0.61
CA HIS A 28 -12.67 -1.73 0.66
C HIS A 28 -12.17 -2.57 1.85
N ASP A 29 -12.31 -3.90 1.77
CA ASP A 29 -11.94 -4.85 2.83
C ASP A 29 -10.43 -4.83 3.12
N THR A 30 -9.61 -4.79 2.07
CA THR A 30 -8.13 -4.71 2.17
C THR A 30 -7.59 -3.31 2.45
N GLY A 31 -8.46 -2.29 2.48
CA GLY A 31 -8.07 -0.90 2.70
C GLY A 31 -7.29 -0.26 1.54
N ILE A 32 -7.40 -0.82 0.33
CA ILE A 32 -6.85 -0.24 -0.89
C ILE A 32 -7.72 0.96 -1.29
N ARG A 33 -7.11 2.15 -1.37
CA ARG A 33 -7.79 3.39 -1.76
C ARG A 33 -7.21 3.94 -3.06
N SER A 34 -8.07 4.58 -3.84
CA SER A 34 -7.65 5.38 -5.00
C SER A 34 -6.89 6.63 -4.56
N VAL A 35 -6.06 7.15 -5.46
CA VAL A 35 -5.31 8.38 -5.23
C VAL A 35 -6.27 9.56 -5.02
N PRO A 36 -6.06 10.39 -3.98
CA PRO A 36 -6.91 11.56 -3.74
C PRO A 36 -6.91 12.49 -4.97
N GLY A 37 -8.11 12.92 -5.38
CA GLY A 37 -8.29 13.78 -6.56
C GLY A 37 -8.34 13.05 -7.91
N ARG A 38 -8.04 11.74 -7.97
CA ARG A 38 -8.17 10.93 -9.19
C ARG A 38 -9.07 9.72 -8.94
N LYS A 39 -10.28 9.77 -9.47
CA LYS A 39 -11.20 8.62 -9.42
C LYS A 39 -10.61 7.45 -10.20
N ASP A 40 -10.66 6.27 -9.60
CA ASP A 40 -10.25 4.99 -10.21
C ASP A 40 -8.78 4.92 -10.65
N CYS A 41 -7.91 5.76 -10.09
CA CYS A 41 -6.47 5.64 -10.24
C CYS A 41 -5.86 5.11 -8.95
N TYR A 42 -4.95 4.16 -9.07
CA TYR A 42 -4.30 3.50 -7.95
C TYR A 42 -2.79 3.61 -8.09
N ASP A 43 -2.13 3.78 -6.95
CA ASP A 43 -0.68 3.73 -6.88
C ASP A 43 -0.24 2.27 -6.70
N PRO A 44 0.49 1.66 -7.65
CA PRO A 44 0.84 0.24 -7.58
C PRO A 44 1.71 -0.10 -6.38
N VAL A 45 2.52 0.85 -5.89
CA VAL A 45 3.36 0.67 -4.69
C VAL A 45 2.49 0.62 -3.43
N ALA A 46 1.53 1.54 -3.29
CA ALA A 46 0.59 1.57 -2.18
C ALA A 46 -0.31 0.33 -2.15
N VAL A 47 -0.81 -0.11 -3.32
CA VAL A 47 -1.55 -1.37 -3.46
C VAL A 47 -0.70 -2.54 -2.99
N ARG A 48 0.54 -2.65 -3.47
CA ARG A 48 1.43 -3.76 -3.10
C ARG A 48 1.71 -3.77 -1.60
N LYS A 49 2.00 -2.62 -0.98
CA LYS A 49 2.17 -2.50 0.48
C LYS A 49 0.94 -2.98 1.25
N ARG A 50 -0.26 -2.63 0.79
CA ARG A 50 -1.51 -3.08 1.43
C ARG A 50 -1.70 -4.59 1.31
N LEU A 51 -1.47 -5.15 0.13
CA LEU A 51 -1.55 -6.60 -0.08
C LEU A 51 -0.55 -7.35 0.79
N ASP A 52 0.66 -6.82 0.90
CA ASP A 52 1.72 -7.43 1.69
C ASP A 52 1.39 -7.44 3.20
N LEU A 53 0.79 -6.36 3.71
CA LEU A 53 0.23 -6.29 5.06
C LEU A 53 -0.92 -7.28 5.28
N VAL A 54 -1.86 -7.38 4.34
CA VAL A 54 -3.01 -8.30 4.42
C VAL A 54 -2.55 -9.76 4.37
N GLN A 55 -1.51 -10.05 3.58
CA GLN A 55 -0.93 -11.40 3.44
C GLN A 55 0.03 -11.76 4.59
N GLY A 56 0.26 -10.83 5.54
CA GLY A 56 1.18 -11.04 6.66
C GLY A 56 2.64 -11.19 6.25
N LEU A 57 3.01 -10.76 5.04
CA LEU A 57 4.36 -10.85 4.48
C LEU A 57 5.28 -9.76 5.06
N VAL A 58 4.73 -8.59 5.36
CA VAL A 58 5.33 -7.59 6.23
C VAL A 58 4.81 -7.87 7.63
N ARG A 59 5.65 -8.48 8.45
CA ARG A 59 5.58 -8.23 9.88
C ARG A 59 5.77 -6.73 10.03
N VAL A 60 4.74 -6.03 10.50
CA VAL A 60 4.93 -4.74 11.15
C VAL A 60 5.78 -5.05 12.37
N ASP A 61 7.09 -5.12 12.17
CA ASP A 61 8.02 -5.06 13.26
C ASP A 61 7.77 -3.68 13.86
N ALA A 62 7.13 -3.66 15.02
CA ALA A 62 6.90 -2.45 15.79
C ALA A 62 8.23 -1.78 16.23
N GLY A 63 9.39 -2.24 15.75
CA GLY A 63 10.74 -1.76 16.03
C GLY A 63 11.39 -0.92 14.93
N GLY A 64 10.68 -0.43 13.92
CA GLY A 64 11.23 0.50 12.92
C GLY A 64 11.71 1.87 13.45
N ASN A 65 11.69 2.08 14.77
CA ASN A 65 12.11 3.31 15.45
C ASN A 65 13.38 3.13 16.32
N ASP A 66 13.90 1.90 16.45
CA ASP A 66 15.02 1.61 17.36
C ASP A 66 16.32 2.33 16.91
N GLY A 67 16.55 2.41 15.59
CA GLY A 67 17.70 3.10 15.02
C GLY A 67 17.62 4.64 15.04
N LEU A 68 16.43 5.24 15.15
CA LEU A 68 16.28 6.70 15.14
C LEU A 68 16.58 7.32 16.50
N ILE A 69 16.21 6.64 17.58
CA ILE A 69 16.50 7.07 18.96
C ILE A 69 18.00 6.92 19.24
N GLU A 70 18.63 5.82 18.80
CA GLU A 70 20.09 5.65 18.86
C GLU A 70 20.85 6.68 18.03
N GLN A 71 20.43 6.97 16.79
CA GLN A 71 21.03 8.03 15.99
C GLN A 71 20.89 9.42 16.61
N SER A 72 19.77 9.70 17.27
CA SER A 72 19.56 10.99 17.93
C SER A 72 20.39 11.11 19.22
N ARG A 73 20.62 10.00 19.93
CA ARG A 73 21.51 9.95 21.11
C ARG A 73 22.97 10.14 20.70
N ALA A 74 23.42 9.48 19.63
CA ALA A 74 24.78 9.63 19.10
C ALA A 74 25.12 11.08 18.71
N ARG A 75 24.16 11.82 18.13
CA ARG A 75 24.34 13.25 17.78
C ARG A 75 24.40 14.18 18.99
N ARG A 76 23.86 13.77 20.13
CA ARG A 76 23.75 14.59 21.34
C ARG A 76 24.91 14.35 22.31
N SER A 77 25.77 13.39 22.01
CA SER A 77 26.99 13.04 22.75
C SER A 77 28.27 13.44 22.02
N ALA A 78 28.14 14.14 20.88
CA ALA A 78 29.23 14.74 20.10
C ALA A 78 29.32 16.24 20.36
#